data_AF-A0A1P8UH44-F1
#
_entry.id   AF-A0A1P8UH44-F1
#
_cell.length_a   1.000
_cell.length_b   1.000
_cell.length_c   1.000
_cell.angle_alpha   90.00
_cell.angle_beta   90.00
_cell.angle_gamma   90.00
#
_symmetry.space_group_name_H-M   'P 1'
#
loop_
_entity.id
_entity.type
_entity.pdbx_description
1 polymer ?
#
loop_
_entity_poly.entity_id
_entity_poly.type
_entity_poly.pdbx_seq_one_letter_code
_entity_poly.pdbx_strand_id
1 'polypeptide(L)' 'MAYTQAHLDALEAALVKGEKRVTFGDKTVEYRSVDELQAAIAAVKRDLFEQAVDTGLWPGAPRQIRVTTGKGF' A
#
# COMPACT_ATOMS: atom_id res chain seq x y z
N MET A 1 -8.49 2.67 -9.11
CA MET A 1 -7.85 1.48 -9.72
C MET A 1 -7.09 0.81 -8.61
N ALA A 2 -7.36 -0.47 -8.31
CA ALA A 2 -6.64 -1.17 -7.26
C ALA A 2 -5.23 -1.50 -7.75
N TYR A 3 -4.20 -0.88 -7.16
CA TYR A 3 -2.84 -1.30 -7.42
C TYR A 3 -2.61 -2.70 -6.84
N THR A 4 -1.94 -3.59 -7.58
CA THR A 4 -1.66 -4.96 -7.17
C THR A 4 -0.20 -5.11 -6.75
N GLN A 5 0.11 -6.18 -6.02
CA GLN A 5 1.49 -6.53 -5.66
C GLN A 5 2.42 -6.68 -6.87
N ALA A 6 1.89 -7.16 -8.00
CA ALA A 6 2.66 -7.27 -9.24
C ALA A 6 3.09 -5.90 -9.80
N HIS A 7 2.29 -4.85 -9.58
CA HIS A 7 2.66 -3.49 -9.97
C HIS A 7 3.79 -2.95 -9.08
N LEU A 8 3.78 -3.31 -7.79
CA LEU A 8 4.83 -2.92 -6.87
C LEU A 8 6.17 -3.57 -7.22
N ASP A 9 6.15 -4.87 -7.53
CA ASP A 9 7.36 -5.62 -7.93
C ASP A 9 7.98 -5.04 -9.22
N ALA A 10 7.16 -4.73 -10.21
CA ALA A 10 7.62 -4.10 -11.46
C ALA A 10 8.27 -2.72 -11.21
N LEU A 11 7.72 -1.92 -10.29
CA LEU A 11 8.30 -0.63 -9.89
C LEU A 11 9.64 -0.80 -9.17
N GLU A 12 9.74 -1.74 -8.22
CA GLU A 12 10.98 -2.01 -7.48
C GLU A 12 12.06 -2.58 -8.42
N ALA A 13 11.70 -3.46 -9.35
CA ALA A 13 12.61 -3.99 -10.38
C ALA A 13 13.16 -2.87 -11.28
N ALA A 14 12.31 -1.92 -11.70
CA ALA A 14 12.74 -0.77 -12.49
C ALA A 14 13.68 0.15 -11.70
N LEU A 15 13.42 0.35 -10.40
CA LEU A 15 14.30 1.11 -9.51
C LEU A 15 15.69 0.46 -9.38
N VAL A 16 15.74 -0.86 -9.18
CA VAL A 16 17.00 -1.62 -9.12
C VAL A 16 17.77 -1.54 -10.44
N LYS A 17 17.07 -1.55 -11.57
CA LYS A 17 17.66 -1.46 -12.90
C LYS A 17 18.06 -0.02 -13.29
N GLY A 18 17.64 0.98 -12.53
CA GLY A 18 17.86 2.41 -12.84
C GLY A 18 17.03 2.91 -14.02
N GLU A 19 15.96 2.19 -14.39
CA GLU A 19 15.11 2.52 -15.51
C GLU A 19 13.97 3.43 -15.06
N LYS A 20 13.75 4.50 -15.83
CA LYS A 20 12.70 5.50 -15.60
C LYS A 20 11.33 5.09 -16.16
N ARG A 21 11.29 4.00 -16.92
CA ARG A 21 10.11 3.56 -17.65
C ARG A 21 9.61 2.25 -17.07
N VAL A 22 8.36 2.25 -16.62
CA VAL A 22 7.70 1.08 -16.02
C VAL A 22 6.48 0.74 -16.85
N THR A 23 6.36 -0.53 -17.23
CA THR A 23 5.21 -1.02 -18.00
C THR A 23 4.29 -1.79 -17.08
N PHE A 24 3.05 -1.30 -16.96
CA PHE A 24 1.94 -1.88 -16.22
C PHE A 24 0.96 -2.51 -17.21
N GLY A 25 1.14 -3.79 -17.53
CA GLY A 25 0.24 -4.53 -18.44
C GLY A 25 0.05 -3.81 -19.78
N ASP A 26 -1.05 -3.08 -19.91
CA ASP A 26 -1.45 -2.34 -21.10
C ASP A 26 -0.89 -0.91 -21.18
N LYS A 27 -0.23 -0.41 -20.14
CA LYS A 27 0.19 0.99 -20.00
C LYS A 27 1.67 1.13 -19.67
N THR A 28 2.37 1.95 -20.42
CA THR A 28 3.75 2.32 -20.10
C THR A 28 3.77 3.72 -19.49
N VAL A 29 4.35 3.85 -18.30
CA VAL A 29 4.52 5.12 -17.59
C VAL A 29 6.01 5.43 -17.51
N GLU A 30 6.37 6.65 -17.90
CA GLU A 30 7.74 7.14 -17.81
C GLU A 30 7.83 8.21 -16.72
N TYR A 31 8.59 7.90 -15.67
CA TYR A 31 8.93 8.79 -14.57
C TYR A 31 10.13 9.62 -14.98
N ARG A 32 10.07 10.95 -14.82
CA ARG A 32 11.15 11.83 -15.29
C ARG A 32 12.37 11.75 -14.37
N SER A 33 12.15 11.32 -13.14
CA SER A 33 13.17 11.22 -12.09
C SER A 33 13.02 9.96 -11.25
N VAL A 34 14.12 9.51 -10.65
CA VAL A 34 14.12 8.39 -9.68
C VAL A 34 13.30 8.73 -8.44
N ASP A 35 13.32 10.00 -8.03
CA ASP A 35 12.53 10.51 -6.90
C ASP A 35 11.01 10.34 -7.13
N GLU A 36 10.54 10.62 -8.36
CA GLU A 36 9.14 10.38 -8.74
C GLU A 36 8.78 8.89 -8.73
N LEU A 37 9.71 8.02 -9.15
CA LEU A 37 9.53 6.57 -9.09
C LEU A 37 9.41 6.10 -7.63
N GLN A 38 10.25 6.63 -6.74
CA GLN A 38 10.23 6.30 -5.32
C GLN A 38 8.96 6.81 -4.62
N ALA A 39 8.50 8.02 -4.97
CA ALA A 39 7.23 8.56 -4.51
C ALA A 39 6.04 7.71 -4.99
N ALA A 40 6.07 7.25 -6.24
CA ALA A 40 5.05 6.35 -6.79
C ALA A 40 5.01 5.01 -6.04
N ILE A 41 6.17 4.41 -5.74
CA ILE A 41 6.28 3.19 -4.93
C ILE A 41 5.64 3.40 -3.55
N ALA A 42 5.95 4.52 -2.88
CA ALA A 42 5.39 4.81 -1.57
C ALA A 42 3.86 4.98 -1.61
N ALA A 43 3.34 5.67 -2.63
CA ALA A 43 1.91 5.83 -2.83
C ALA A 43 1.21 4.48 -3.06
N VAL A 44 1.79 3.61 -3.90
CA VAL A 44 1.27 2.27 -4.19
C VAL A 44 1.28 1.38 -2.95
N LYS A 45 2.36 1.39 -2.15
CA LYS A 45 2.43 0.63 -0.88
C LYS A 45 1.34 1.07 0.10
N ARG A 46 1.11 2.38 0.22
CA ARG A 46 0.04 2.92 1.08
C ARG A 46 -1.34 2.51 0.59
N ASP A 47 -1.60 2.61 -0.71
CA ASP A 47 -2.89 2.23 -1.30
C ASP A 47 -3.18 0.73 -1.11
N LEU A 48 -2.16 -0.13 -1.28
CA LEU A 48 -2.27 -1.56 -1.01
C LEU A 48 -2.51 -1.85 0.48
N PHE A 49 -1.87 -1.09 1.37
CA PHE A 49 -2.11 -1.19 2.80
C PHE A 49 -3.53 -0.76 3.18
N GLU A 50 -4.01 0.37 2.64
CA GLU A 50 -5.37 0.85 2.85
C GLU A 50 -6.39 -0.16 2.31
N GLN A 51 -6.16 -0.76 1.14
CA GLN A 51 -6.99 -1.85 0.61
C GLN A 51 -6.98 -3.09 1.52
N ALA A 52 -5.83 -3.47 2.10
CA ALA A 52 -5.72 -4.59 3.03
C ALA A 52 -6.46 -4.33 4.37
N VAL A 53 -6.49 -3.06 4.80
CA VAL A 53 -7.27 -2.60 5.95
C VAL A 53 -8.76 -2.60 5.64
N ASP A 54 -9.18 -2.08 4.48
CA ASP A 54 -10.58 -2.00 4.04
C ASP A 54 -11.20 -3.38 3.82
N THR A 55 -10.44 -4.32 3.24
CA THR A 55 -10.86 -5.72 3.08
C THR A 55 -10.96 -6.49 4.39
N GLY A 56 -10.61 -5.89 5.54
CA GLY A 56 -10.74 -6.50 6.86
C GLY A 56 -9.79 -7.67 7.11
N LEU A 57 -8.80 -7.87 6.24
CA LEU A 57 -7.79 -8.92 6.37
C LEU A 57 -6.80 -8.60 7.50
N TRP A 58 -6.68 -7.31 7.86
CA TRP A 58 -5.98 -6.85 9.05
C TRP A 58 -6.98 -6.72 10.20
N PRO A 59 -6.82 -7.47 11.30
CA PRO A 59 -7.65 -7.26 12.47
C PRO A 59 -7.39 -5.84 12.95
N GLY A 60 -8.38 -4.96 12.79
CA GLY A 60 -8.33 -3.62 13.38
C GLY A 60 -7.90 -3.72 14.84
N ALA A 61 -7.10 -2.75 15.29
CA ALA A 61 -6.48 -2.77 16.61
C ALA A 61 -7.49 -3.25 17.68
N PRO A 62 -7.12 -4.21 18.56
CA PRO A 62 -8.06 -4.83 19.46
C PRO A 62 -8.73 -3.76 20.33
N ARG A 63 -10.04 -3.59 20.13
CA ARG A 63 -10.85 -2.63 20.89
C ARG A 63 -11.01 -3.13 22.33
N GLN A 64 -10.40 -2.42 23.28
CA GLN A 64 -10.59 -2.69 24.71
C GLN A 64 -11.99 -2.22 25.13
N ILE A 65 -12.87 -3.15 25.50
CA ILE A 65 -14.16 -2.84 26.13
C ILE A 65 -13.97 -2.93 27.64
N ARG A 66 -14.11 -1.81 28.36
CA ARG A 66 -14.12 -1.80 29.83
C ARG A 66 -15.56 -1.83 30.32
N VAL A 67 -15.96 -2.93 30.95
CA VAL A 67 -17.25 -3.02 31.65
C VAL A 67 -17.01 -2.69 33.12
N THR A 68 -17.63 -1.62 33.61
CA THR A 68 -17.66 -1.30 35.04
C THR A 68 -18.98 -1.80 35.60
N THR A 69 -18.95 -2.89 36.37
CA THR A 69 -20.11 -3.37 37.11
C THR A 69 -20.02 -2.87 38.54
N GLY A 70 -20.92 -1.98 38.95
CA GLY A 70 -21.11 -1.61 40.34
C GLY A 70 -22.10 -2.56 41.01
N LYS A 71 -21.63 -3.42 41.92
CA LYS A 71 -22.51 -4.15 42.85
C LYS A 71 -22.05 -3.85 44.27
N GLY A 72 -22.90 -3.14 45.02
CA GLY A 72 -22.70 -2.87 46.44
C GLY A 72 -23.30 -1.54 46.86
N PHE A 73 -24.55 -1.58 47.31
CA PHE A 73 -25.05 -0.71 48.38
C PHE A 73 -25.02 -1.52 49.66
#